data_AF-A0A3B0VJF7-F1
#
_entry.id   AF-A0A3B0VJF7-F1
#
_cell.length_a   1.000
_cell.length_b   1.000
_cell.length_c   1.000
_cell.angle_alpha   90.00
_cell.angle_beta   90.00
_cell.angle_gamma   90.00
#
_symmetry.space_group_name_H-M   'P 1'
#
loop_
_entity.id
_entity.type
_entity.pdbx_description
1 polymer ?
#
loop_
_entity_poly.entity_id
_entity_poly.type
_entity_poly.pdbx_seq_one_letter_code
_entity_poly.pdbx_strand_id
1 'polypeptide(L)' 'MARLPRLNVPGIPQHVVQRGNNRQVCFFNDQDYAVYLDKLKEYSRKYDVTACHSG' A
#
# COMPACT_ATOMS: atom_id res chain seq x y z
N MET A 1 2.94 -16.53 -18.39
CA MET A 1 1.62 -17.05 -17.95
C MET A 1 0.74 -15.86 -17.58
N ALA A 2 -0.50 -15.83 -18.06
CA ALA A 2 -1.47 -14.81 -17.65
C ALA A 2 -1.78 -15.00 -16.16
N ARG A 3 -1.68 -13.93 -15.37
CA ARG A 3 -2.16 -13.94 -13.98
C ARG A 3 -3.67 -13.86 -14.00
N LEU A 4 -4.35 -14.62 -13.13
CA LEU A 4 -5.78 -14.44 -12.94
C LEU A 4 -6.09 -12.99 -12.50
N PRO A 5 -7.19 -12.41 -12.99
CA PRO A 5 -7.62 -11.09 -12.54
C PRO A 5 -7.87 -11.12 -11.03
N ARG A 6 -7.47 -10.05 -10.33
CA ARG A 6 -7.75 -9.89 -8.91
C ARG A 6 -9.22 -9.54 -8.73
N LEU A 7 -9.89 -10.24 -7.82
CA LEU A 7 -11.26 -9.94 -7.46
C LEU A 7 -11.29 -8.74 -6.51
N ASN A 8 -11.82 -7.61 -6.97
CA ASN A 8 -11.97 -6.39 -6.16
C ASN A 8 -13.45 -6.24 -5.79
N VAL A 9 -13.83 -6.76 -4.63
CA VAL A 9 -15.22 -6.67 -4.12
C VAL A 9 -15.36 -5.43 -3.22
N PRO A 10 -16.41 -4.61 -3.39
CA PRO A 10 -16.64 -3.47 -2.50
C PRO A 10 -16.84 -3.91 -1.05
N GLY A 11 -16.33 -3.11 -0.10
CA GLY A 11 -16.49 -3.36 1.34
C GLY A 11 -15.59 -4.47 1.91
N ILE A 12 -14.76 -5.13 1.10
CA ILE A 12 -13.85 -6.17 1.57
C ILE A 12 -12.44 -5.60 1.79
N PRO A 13 -11.89 -5.65 3.02
CA PRO A 13 -10.52 -5.23 3.28
C PRO A 13 -9.52 -5.98 2.40
N GLN A 14 -8.58 -5.23 1.82
CA GLN A 14 -7.52 -5.79 0.99
C GLN A 14 -6.19 -5.68 1.74
N HIS A 15 -5.44 -6.78 1.79
CA HIS A 15 -4.09 -6.78 2.33
C HIS A 15 -3.09 -6.34 1.24
N VAL A 16 -2.49 -5.17 1.42
CA VAL A 16 -1.54 -4.59 0.46
C VAL A 16 -0.12 -4.68 1.02
N VAL A 17 0.80 -5.22 0.23
CA VAL A 17 2.21 -5.36 0.60
C VAL A 17 3.06 -4.58 -0.40
N GLN A 18 3.87 -3.64 0.11
CA GLN A 18 4.85 -2.92 -0.69
C GLN A 18 6.09 -3.81 -0.91
N ARG A 19 6.53 -3.92 -2.17
CA ARG A 19 7.78 -4.59 -2.54
C ARG A 19 8.57 -3.72 -3.50
N GLY A 20 9.85 -3.57 -3.25
CA GLY A 20 10.76 -2.85 -4.13
C GLY A 20 10.91 -3.59 -5.45
N ASN A 21 11.25 -2.84 -6.48
CA ASN A 21 11.55 -3.41 -7.78
C ASN A 21 12.68 -4.43 -7.63
N ASN A 22 12.57 -5.60 -8.27
CA ASN A 22 13.52 -6.71 -8.10
C ASN A 22 13.79 -7.13 -6.64
N ARG A 23 12.81 -6.95 -5.74
CA ARG A 23 12.95 -7.21 -4.29
C ARG A 23 14.01 -6.34 -3.61
N GLN A 24 14.35 -5.21 -4.20
CA GLN A 24 15.19 -4.22 -3.56
C GLN A 24 14.49 -3.64 -2.31
N VAL A 25 15.30 -3.02 -1.46
CA VAL A 25 14.83 -2.33 -0.27
C VAL A 25 13.84 -1.24 -0.68
N CYS A 26 12.68 -1.19 0.00
CA CYS A 26 11.64 -0.20 -0.30
C CYS A 26 11.94 1.18 0.33
N PHE A 27 12.60 1.17 1.49
CA PHE A 27 12.88 2.35 2.31
C PHE A 27 14.35 2.26 2.74
N PHE A 28 15.18 3.21 2.31
CA PHE A 28 16.60 3.24 2.64
C PHE A 28 16.86 3.91 3.99
N ASN A 29 15.92 4.74 4.44
CA ASN A 29 15.95 5.41 5.73
C ASN A 29 14.52 5.59 6.29
N ASP A 30 14.42 6.03 7.54
CA ASP A 30 13.14 6.24 8.23
C ASP A 30 12.29 7.35 7.62
N GLN A 31 12.90 8.34 6.95
CA GLN A 31 12.18 9.42 6.28
C GLN A 31 11.41 8.90 5.07
N ASP A 32 11.98 7.96 4.30
CA ASP A 32 11.30 7.32 3.17
C ASP A 32 10.01 6.64 3.63
N TYR A 33 10.06 5.99 4.80
CA TYR A 33 8.92 5.33 5.41
C TYR A 33 7.88 6.34 5.93
N ALA A 34 8.32 7.41 6.59
CA ALA A 34 7.43 8.48 7.06
C ALA A 34 6.68 9.17 5.91
N VAL A 35 7.38 9.48 4.82
CA VAL A 35 6.78 10.05 3.60
C VAL A 35 5.77 9.08 2.99
N TYR A 36 6.09 7.79 2.95
CA TYR A 36 5.16 6.77 2.47
C TYR A 36 3.87 6.72 3.30
N LEU A 37 3.97 6.72 4.62
CA LEU A 37 2.79 6.74 5.51
C LEU A 37 1.95 8.01 5.35
N ASP A 38 2.60 9.17 5.21
CA ASP A 38 1.89 10.43 4.97
C ASP A 38 1.11 10.39 3.65
N LYS A 39 1.74 9.89 2.58
CA LYS A 39 1.08 9.69 1.29
C LYS A 39 -0.06 8.67 1.37
N LEU A 40 0.13 7.56 2.08
CA LEU A 40 -0.90 6.55 2.27
C LEU A 40 -2.14 7.16 2.95
N LYS A 41 -1.93 8.03 3.93
CA LYS A 41 -3.00 8.78 4.62
C LYS A 41 -3.66 9.84 3.75
N GLU A 42 -2.86 10.58 2.97
CA GLU A 42 -3.35 11.57 1.99
C GLU A 42 -4.32 10.90 0.99
N TYR A 43 -3.90 9.78 0.39
CA TYR A 43 -4.71 9.07 -0.59
C TYR A 43 -5.89 8.33 0.04
N SER A 44 -5.74 7.80 1.26
CA SER A 44 -6.84 7.22 2.02
C SER A 44 -8.00 8.20 2.17
N ARG A 45 -7.70 9.46 2.51
CA ARG A 45 -8.70 10.53 2.59
C ARG A 45 -9.26 10.91 1.22
N LYS A 46 -8.39 11.03 0.22
CA LYS A 46 -8.78 11.42 -1.14
C LYS A 46 -9.78 10.45 -1.78
N TYR A 47 -9.65 9.16 -1.47
CA TYR A 47 -10.48 8.10 -2.03
C TYR A 47 -11.52 7.54 -1.06
N ASP A 48 -11.68 8.16 0.11
CA ASP A 48 -12.61 7.71 1.16
C ASP A 48 -12.45 6.22 1.51
N VAL A 49 -11.19 5.78 1.66
CA VAL A 49 -10.86 4.41 2.06
C VAL A 49 -10.20 4.42 3.43
N THR A 50 -10.55 3.47 4.30
CA THR A 50 -9.86 3.30 5.57
C THR A 50 -8.56 2.54 5.34
N ALA A 51 -7.42 3.17 5.65
CA ALA A 51 -6.12 2.53 5.60
C ALA A 51 -5.65 2.20 7.02
N CYS A 52 -5.53 0.90 7.31
CA CYS A 52 -4.94 0.41 8.56
C CYS A 52 -3.52 -0.08 8.27
N HIS A 53 -2.54 0.47 8.99
CA HIS A 53 -1.17 -0.04 9.01
C HIS A 53 -0.92 -0.63 10.40
N SER A 54 -0.53 -1.91 10.45
CA SER A 54 0.02 -2.54 11.64
C SER A 54 1.49 -2.15 11.75
N GLY A 55 1.83 -1.47 12.85
CA GLY A 55 3.18 -1.08 13.29
C GLY A 55 4.17 -2.22 13.29
#